data_AF-A0A6P0VY83-F1
#
_entry.id   AF-A0A6P0VY83-F1
#
_cell.length_a   1.000
_cell.length_b   1.000
_cell.length_c   1.000
_cell.angle_alpha   90.00
_cell.angle_beta   90.00
_cell.angle_gamma   90.00
#
_symmetry.space_group_name_H-M   'P 1'
#
loop_
_entity.id
_entity.type
_entity.pdbx_description
1 polymer ?
#
loop_
_entity_poly.entity_id
_entity_poly.type
_entity_poly.pdbx_seq_one_letter_code
_entity_poly.pdbx_strand_id
1 'polypeptide(L)'
;MKIICKRIASNSNKLLQELHTFWQDHLDVAPSQKFKLFIQKLLTIIGNKKIIIFIDEIQKLIDWQLQESFNNLLNTLAASPETYQQQLTFVLLGTANPAYLLPEASKNISRVSLIQLSNFPENCPQLLPGLKKVSKHPTNLWQEILFWTGGQPFLTKSLWNLVTKRLKVQNDSELKTQIEQLVNSEFLQAGSQADLPYHHQSIENLFIRGDTDTIDSRIYALNLYEKILLNSPSREVSDRTLGKSNLLLSGLVVKYDKIIKVANPIYQQIFNQKWIEQTKQLVIQRRCDNMASPKIFDRDVFLLIDQSGSMVRKDQSTGGKIRWKFLPEPLEGHVYRILNETSLDGHKICEEIVATCFSPNRVNKKTAYITNPSQIETFFIENQPATSTYLVPTLDHLLSQWFATRNQRGGFFIIYTDGQIDDRDEFVKLIESTCRKLNNQDELKIVIIGIGSDIDPKFYIQLDQNTRAFKDAKGLECNIIVFDLLNEMEDIIDLLDRQLEDPEAGMPTWAKDQYPELFT
;
A
#
# COMPACT_ATOMS: atom_id res chain seq x y z
N MET A 1 -25.23 29.75 -24.91
CA MET A 1 -24.35 28.80 -24.18
C MET A 1 -22.93 29.35 -24.25
N LYS A 2 -22.38 29.91 -23.16
CA LYS A 2 -20.96 30.33 -23.16
C LYS A 2 -20.12 29.05 -23.11
N ILE A 3 -19.39 28.75 -24.18
CA ILE A 3 -18.46 27.62 -24.23
C ILE A 3 -17.29 27.99 -23.30
N ILE A 4 -17.21 27.33 -22.13
CA ILE A 4 -16.19 27.61 -21.10
C ILE A 4 -14.81 27.10 -21.57
N CYS A 5 -14.77 25.99 -22.30
CA CYS A 5 -13.57 25.42 -22.91
C CYS A 5 -13.94 24.78 -24.25
N LYS A 6 -13.16 25.01 -25.31
CA LYS A 6 -13.25 24.27 -26.58
C LYS A 6 -12.09 23.28 -26.60
N ARG A 7 -12.40 21.99 -26.74
CA ARG A 7 -11.40 20.92 -26.90
C ARG A 7 -10.47 21.27 -28.06
N ILE A 8 -9.17 21.35 -27.81
CA ILE A 8 -8.17 21.85 -28.79
C ILE A 8 -8.11 20.95 -30.04
N ALA A 9 -8.47 19.66 -29.95
CA ALA A 9 -8.69 18.81 -31.11
C ALA A 9 -9.63 17.63 -30.80
N SER A 10 -10.43 17.23 -31.79
CA SER A 10 -11.21 15.97 -31.81
C SER A 10 -10.33 14.70 -31.86
N ASN A 11 -9.02 14.84 -32.01
CA ASN A 11 -8.06 13.73 -32.18
C ASN A 11 -7.20 13.54 -30.92
N SER A 12 -7.78 13.16 -29.77
CA SER A 12 -7.02 12.88 -28.53
C SER A 12 -5.87 11.89 -28.74
N ASN A 13 -6.03 10.95 -29.67
CA ASN A 13 -5.00 9.95 -29.95
C ASN A 13 -3.75 10.55 -30.60
N LYS A 14 -3.85 11.63 -31.39
CA LYS A 14 -2.68 12.20 -32.07
C LYS A 14 -1.75 12.92 -31.09
N LEU A 15 -2.31 13.71 -30.16
CA LEU A 15 -1.50 14.39 -29.15
C LEU A 15 -0.85 13.39 -28.17
N LEU A 16 -1.57 12.34 -27.81
CA LEU A 16 -1.03 11.24 -27.00
C LEU A 16 0.07 10.48 -27.74
N GLN A 17 -0.11 10.19 -29.04
CA GLN A 17 0.93 9.59 -29.88
C GLN A 17 2.15 10.50 -30.02
N GLU A 18 1.95 11.81 -30.22
CA GLU A 18 3.04 12.79 -30.28
C GLU A 18 3.79 12.88 -28.95
N LEU A 19 3.07 12.84 -27.82
CA LEU A 19 3.68 12.78 -26.49
C LEU A 19 4.48 11.49 -26.31
N HIS A 20 3.91 10.34 -26.67
CA HIS A 20 4.56 9.04 -26.55
C HIS A 20 5.83 8.95 -27.42
N THR A 21 5.74 9.40 -28.68
CA THR A 21 6.89 9.47 -29.60
C THR A 21 7.96 10.39 -29.04
N PHE A 22 7.57 11.59 -28.61
CA PHE A 22 8.50 12.54 -27.96
C PHE A 22 9.16 11.93 -26.73
N TRP A 23 8.44 11.12 -25.95
CA TRP A 23 8.96 10.46 -24.76
C TRP A 23 10.00 9.39 -25.08
N GLN A 24 9.78 8.64 -26.17
CA GLN A 24 10.71 7.63 -26.69
C GLN A 24 11.96 8.25 -27.33
N ASP A 25 11.83 9.41 -27.97
CA ASP A 25 12.95 10.10 -28.62
C ASP A 25 13.93 10.75 -27.61
N HIS A 26 13.57 10.83 -26.33
CA HIS A 26 14.34 11.55 -25.30
C HIS A 26 14.71 10.68 -24.10
N LEU A 27 14.99 9.38 -24.28
CA LEU A 27 15.16 8.42 -23.17
C LEU A 27 16.07 8.91 -22.02
N ASP A 28 17.14 9.64 -22.34
CA ASP A 28 18.15 10.15 -21.39
C ASP A 28 17.72 11.36 -20.54
N VAL A 29 16.49 11.85 -20.72
CA VAL A 29 15.96 13.03 -20.01
C VAL A 29 15.00 12.59 -18.90
N ALA A 30 15.11 13.20 -17.72
CA ALA A 30 14.20 12.91 -16.60
C ALA A 30 12.72 13.18 -16.99
N PRO A 31 11.74 12.39 -16.50
CA PRO A 31 10.32 12.51 -16.84
C PRO A 31 9.72 13.92 -16.72
N SER A 32 10.01 14.64 -15.64
CA SER A 32 9.54 16.02 -15.41
C SER A 32 10.05 16.99 -16.48
N GLN A 33 11.30 16.82 -16.90
CA GLN A 33 11.94 17.65 -17.92
C GLN A 33 11.46 17.31 -19.33
N LYS A 34 11.23 16.01 -19.64
CA LYS A 34 10.55 15.59 -20.88
C LYS A 34 9.21 16.28 -21.04
N PHE A 35 8.38 16.22 -19.99
CA PHE A 35 7.06 16.82 -20.01
C PHE A 35 7.13 18.34 -20.18
N LYS A 36 8.06 19.02 -19.49
CA LYS A 36 8.31 20.45 -19.69
C LYS A 36 8.65 20.80 -21.14
N LEU A 37 9.60 20.10 -21.75
CA LEU A 37 10.00 20.35 -23.14
C LEU A 37 8.82 20.13 -24.10
N PHE A 38 8.03 19.09 -23.87
CA PHE A 38 6.82 18.83 -24.66
C PHE A 38 5.79 19.96 -24.52
N ILE A 39 5.53 20.44 -23.30
CA ILE A 39 4.63 21.57 -23.06
C ILE A 39 5.17 22.84 -23.74
N GLN A 40 6.48 23.11 -23.71
CA GLN A 40 7.08 24.24 -24.42
C GLN A 40 6.89 24.16 -25.93
N LYS A 41 7.05 22.97 -26.52
CA LYS A 41 6.75 22.71 -27.93
C LYS A 41 5.27 23.03 -28.24
N LEU A 42 4.35 22.59 -27.39
CA LEU A 42 2.92 22.89 -27.57
C LEU A 42 2.61 24.38 -27.46
N LEU A 43 3.18 25.08 -26.47
CA LEU A 43 3.02 26.52 -26.30
C LEU A 43 3.48 27.29 -27.55
N THR A 44 4.57 26.85 -28.17
CA THR A 44 5.07 27.44 -29.43
C THR A 44 4.06 27.28 -30.58
N ILE A 45 3.37 26.14 -30.65
CA ILE A 45 2.37 25.86 -31.71
C ILE A 45 1.10 26.68 -31.51
N ILE A 46 0.64 26.86 -30.27
CA ILE A 46 -0.64 27.53 -29.98
C ILE A 46 -0.51 29.06 -29.83
N GLY A 47 0.71 29.59 -29.76
CA GLY A 47 1.00 31.01 -29.64
C GLY A 47 0.49 31.60 -28.32
N ASN A 48 -0.25 32.72 -28.39
CA ASN A 48 -0.72 33.46 -27.21
C ASN A 48 -1.93 32.83 -26.47
N LYS A 49 -2.36 31.63 -26.86
CA LYS A 49 -3.50 30.94 -26.25
C LYS A 49 -3.10 30.29 -24.93
N LYS A 50 -4.11 30.04 -24.08
CA LYS A 50 -3.94 29.30 -22.82
C LYS A 50 -4.20 27.81 -23.02
N ILE A 51 -3.41 26.97 -22.35
CA ILE A 51 -3.65 25.54 -22.18
C ILE A 51 -4.21 25.33 -20.77
N ILE A 52 -5.35 24.64 -20.70
CA ILE A 52 -5.92 24.19 -19.43
C ILE A 52 -5.82 22.67 -19.40
N ILE A 53 -5.10 22.13 -18.43
CA ILE A 53 -4.85 20.70 -18.26
C ILE A 53 -5.69 20.23 -17.07
N PHE A 54 -6.66 19.36 -17.36
CA PHE A 54 -7.48 18.72 -16.33
C PHE A 54 -6.85 17.38 -15.98
N ILE A 55 -6.66 17.15 -14.68
CA ILE A 55 -6.20 15.89 -14.11
C ILE A 55 -7.30 15.44 -13.16
N ASP A 56 -7.95 14.34 -13.49
CA ASP A 56 -9.00 13.74 -12.66
C ASP A 56 -8.43 12.59 -11.83
N GLU A 57 -9.19 12.17 -10.82
CA GLU A 57 -8.82 11.08 -9.90
C GLU A 57 -7.46 11.31 -9.20
N ILE A 58 -7.20 12.54 -8.74
CA ILE A 58 -5.92 12.89 -8.08
C ILE A 58 -5.57 12.04 -6.86
N GLN A 59 -6.54 11.38 -6.23
CA GLN A 59 -6.29 10.41 -5.17
C GLN A 59 -5.38 9.26 -5.63
N LYS A 60 -5.40 8.87 -6.91
CA LYS A 60 -4.52 7.83 -7.46
C LYS A 60 -3.04 8.23 -7.44
N LEU A 61 -2.74 9.53 -7.48
CA LEU A 61 -1.37 9.99 -7.30
C LEU A 61 -0.85 9.67 -5.90
N ILE A 62 -1.76 9.61 -4.91
CA ILE A 62 -1.43 9.20 -3.55
C ILE A 62 -1.27 7.69 -3.48
N ASP A 63 -2.27 6.95 -4.01
CA ASP A 63 -2.29 5.49 -4.00
C ASP A 63 -1.06 4.89 -4.69
N TRP A 64 -0.56 5.53 -5.76
CA TRP A 64 0.63 5.09 -6.50
C TRP A 64 1.95 5.72 -6.01
N GLN A 65 1.92 6.47 -4.91
CA GLN A 65 3.09 7.16 -4.35
C GLN A 65 3.82 8.09 -5.37
N LEU A 66 3.07 8.72 -6.27
CA LEU A 66 3.60 9.58 -7.35
C LEU A 66 3.59 11.08 -7.01
N GLN A 67 3.25 11.46 -5.77
CA GLN A 67 3.09 12.86 -5.38
C GLN A 67 4.40 13.64 -5.56
N GLU A 68 5.55 13.04 -5.19
CA GLU A 68 6.85 13.70 -5.34
C GLU A 68 7.18 13.97 -6.82
N SER A 69 7.01 12.96 -7.67
CA SER A 69 7.20 13.08 -9.12
C SER A 69 6.29 14.16 -9.73
N PHE A 70 5.04 14.19 -9.30
CA PHE A 70 4.07 15.20 -9.74
C PHE A 70 4.43 16.61 -9.26
N ASN A 71 4.87 16.75 -8.01
CA ASN A 71 5.36 18.02 -7.46
C ASN A 71 6.62 18.52 -8.18
N ASN A 72 7.55 17.62 -8.48
CA ASN A 72 8.74 17.93 -9.27
C ASN A 72 8.37 18.44 -10.66
N LEU A 73 7.36 17.85 -11.31
CA LEU A 73 6.84 18.31 -12.60
C LEU A 73 6.24 19.73 -12.50
N LEU A 74 5.39 19.99 -11.50
CA LEU A 74 4.82 21.33 -11.29
C LEU A 74 5.90 22.38 -11.00
N ASN A 75 6.87 22.06 -10.14
CA ASN A 75 7.99 22.95 -9.82
C ASN A 75 8.88 23.23 -11.05
N THR A 76 9.13 22.20 -11.87
CA THR A 76 9.92 22.31 -13.10
C THR A 76 9.25 23.24 -14.12
N LEU A 77 7.91 23.16 -14.23
CA LEU A 77 7.11 24.06 -15.05
C LEU A 77 7.06 25.49 -14.47
N ALA A 78 6.89 25.62 -13.15
CA ALA A 78 6.89 26.92 -12.46
C ALA A 78 8.23 27.67 -12.60
N ALA A 79 9.35 26.96 -12.78
CA ALA A 79 10.65 27.55 -13.07
C ALA A 79 10.82 28.01 -14.55
N SER A 80 9.79 27.90 -15.40
CA SER A 80 9.83 28.35 -16.79
C SER A 80 9.60 29.87 -16.92
N PRO A 81 9.89 30.52 -18.06
CA PRO A 81 9.61 31.94 -18.27
C PRO A 81 8.17 32.33 -17.90
N GLU A 82 7.98 33.52 -17.34
CA GLU A 82 6.68 34.00 -16.83
C GLU A 82 5.57 33.94 -17.91
N THR A 83 5.95 34.18 -19.18
CA THR A 83 5.05 34.07 -20.33
C THR A 83 4.41 32.68 -20.44
N TYR A 84 5.17 31.62 -20.20
CA TYR A 84 4.67 30.24 -20.21
C TYR A 84 3.81 29.95 -18.99
N GLN A 85 4.16 30.49 -17.82
CA GLN A 85 3.37 30.33 -16.60
C GLN A 85 1.97 30.93 -16.74
N GLN A 86 1.84 32.09 -17.39
CA GLN A 86 0.54 32.76 -17.60
C GLN A 86 -0.36 32.06 -18.62
N GLN A 87 0.22 31.16 -19.44
CA GLN A 87 -0.48 30.38 -20.47
C GLN A 87 -0.91 29.00 -19.99
N LEU A 88 -0.36 28.50 -18.89
CA LEU A 88 -0.66 27.18 -18.35
C LEU A 88 -1.59 27.28 -17.15
N THR A 89 -2.60 26.43 -17.11
CA THR A 89 -3.48 26.26 -15.94
C THR A 89 -3.72 24.79 -15.71
N PHE A 90 -3.46 24.31 -14.51
CA PHE A 90 -3.80 22.95 -14.09
C PHE A 90 -5.09 22.98 -13.27
N VAL A 91 -5.99 22.05 -13.57
CA VAL A 91 -7.21 21.81 -12.80
C VAL A 91 -7.13 20.39 -12.26
N LEU A 92 -6.98 20.27 -10.96
CA LEU A 92 -6.86 19.00 -10.24
C LEU A 92 -8.23 18.64 -9.66
N LEU A 93 -8.74 17.47 -10.04
CA LEU A 93 -10.07 16.97 -9.67
C LEU A 93 -9.94 15.61 -8.99
N GLY A 94 -10.70 15.39 -7.92
CA GLY A 94 -10.76 14.12 -7.21
C GLY A 94 -10.90 14.30 -5.71
N THR A 95 -10.76 13.20 -4.98
CA THR A 95 -11.04 13.12 -3.53
C THR A 95 -9.75 12.95 -2.74
N ALA A 96 -9.04 14.04 -2.51
CA ALA A 96 -7.78 14.02 -1.75
C ALA A 96 -7.67 15.24 -0.83
N ASN A 97 -6.99 15.07 0.29
CA ASN A 97 -6.58 16.22 1.12
C ASN A 97 -5.44 16.95 0.39
N PRO A 98 -5.57 18.26 0.10
CA PRO A 98 -4.53 19.03 -0.57
C PRO A 98 -3.16 18.94 0.11
N ALA A 99 -3.11 18.80 1.44
CA ALA A 99 -1.86 18.67 2.18
C ALA A 99 -1.07 17.40 1.85
N TYR A 100 -1.73 16.32 1.40
CA TYR A 100 -1.08 15.09 0.96
C TYR A 100 -0.62 15.13 -0.50
N LEU A 101 -1.16 16.05 -1.30
CA LEU A 101 -0.79 16.22 -2.70
C LEU A 101 0.29 17.28 -2.90
N LEU A 102 0.17 18.40 -2.18
CA LEU A 102 1.03 19.57 -2.29
C LEU A 102 1.61 19.90 -0.89
N PRO A 103 2.71 19.26 -0.46
CA PRO A 103 3.39 19.61 0.78
C PRO A 103 3.86 21.07 0.75
N GLU A 104 4.14 21.66 1.92
CA GLU A 104 4.62 23.05 2.03
C GLU A 104 5.89 23.38 1.22
N ALA A 105 6.58 22.37 0.67
CA ALA A 105 7.71 22.53 -0.26
C ALA A 105 7.31 23.07 -1.65
N SER A 106 6.02 23.18 -2.00
CA SER A 106 5.54 23.74 -3.29
C SER A 106 5.52 25.28 -3.34
N LYS A 107 6.45 25.96 -2.65
CA LYS A 107 6.50 27.44 -2.50
C LYS A 107 6.63 28.22 -3.81
N ASN A 108 6.99 27.56 -4.90
CA ASN A 108 7.21 28.18 -6.21
C ASN A 108 5.95 28.25 -7.09
N ILE A 109 4.82 27.66 -6.68
CA ILE A 109 3.56 27.72 -7.44
C ILE A 109 2.79 28.97 -7.00
N SER A 110 2.88 30.03 -7.80
CA SER A 110 2.44 31.37 -7.42
C SER A 110 0.91 31.56 -7.29
N ARG A 111 0.08 30.59 -7.71
CA ARG A 111 -1.40 30.70 -7.68
C ARG A 111 -2.12 29.34 -7.56
N VAL A 112 -2.22 28.81 -6.34
CA VAL A 112 -3.11 27.67 -6.04
C VAL A 112 -4.45 28.20 -5.53
N SER A 113 -5.56 27.74 -6.11
CA SER A 113 -6.91 28.03 -5.62
C SER A 113 -7.63 26.73 -5.34
N LEU A 114 -7.96 26.49 -4.08
CA LEU A 114 -8.75 25.33 -3.67
C LEU A 114 -10.24 25.64 -3.89
N ILE A 115 -10.90 24.81 -4.69
CA ILE A 115 -12.36 24.85 -4.84
C ILE A 115 -12.92 23.60 -4.18
N GLN A 116 -13.39 23.75 -2.94
CA GLN A 116 -14.09 22.68 -2.26
C GLN A 116 -15.52 22.59 -2.82
N LEU A 117 -15.85 21.47 -3.44
CA LEU A 117 -17.22 21.18 -3.86
C LEU A 117 -18.01 20.66 -2.65
N SER A 118 -19.06 21.38 -2.27
CA SER A 118 -19.96 20.99 -1.19
C SER A 118 -21.21 20.29 -1.74
N ASN A 119 -21.96 19.65 -0.84
CA ASN A 119 -23.31 19.19 -1.12
C ASN A 119 -24.21 20.36 -1.57
N PHE A 120 -25.28 20.03 -2.30
CA PHE A 120 -26.30 20.99 -2.71
C PHE A 120 -26.87 21.72 -1.48
N PRO A 121 -26.90 23.06 -1.48
CA PRO A 121 -27.42 23.83 -0.36
C PRO A 121 -28.95 23.80 -0.33
N GLU A 122 -29.52 24.08 0.84
CA GLU A 122 -30.96 24.26 1.01
C GLU A 122 -31.53 25.32 0.08
N ASN A 123 -30.87 26.45 -0.04
CA ASN A 123 -31.29 27.53 -0.92
C ASN A 123 -30.66 27.39 -2.31
N CYS A 124 -31.38 26.75 -3.23
CA CYS A 124 -30.94 26.59 -4.62
C CYS A 124 -32.01 27.09 -5.61
N PRO A 125 -32.22 28.42 -5.71
CA PRO A 125 -33.34 28.98 -6.46
C PRO A 125 -33.23 28.71 -7.97
N GLN A 126 -32.01 28.46 -8.49
CA GLN A 126 -31.83 28.14 -9.90
C GLN A 126 -32.44 26.79 -10.29
N LEU A 127 -32.60 25.87 -9.33
CA LEU A 127 -33.15 24.54 -9.58
C LEU A 127 -34.69 24.53 -9.52
N LEU A 128 -35.30 25.35 -8.65
CA LEU A 128 -36.75 25.38 -8.40
C LEU A 128 -37.65 25.43 -9.65
N PRO A 129 -37.32 26.16 -10.75
CA PRO A 129 -38.14 26.16 -11.96
C PRO A 129 -38.38 24.77 -12.56
N GLY A 130 -37.42 23.84 -12.42
CA GLY A 130 -37.57 22.47 -12.91
C GLY A 130 -38.62 21.65 -12.16
N LEU A 131 -38.86 21.98 -10.88
CA LEU A 131 -39.82 21.29 -10.02
C LEU A 131 -41.25 21.83 -10.12
N LYS A 132 -41.43 23.04 -10.68
CA LYS A 132 -42.76 23.64 -10.88
C LYS A 132 -43.70 22.79 -11.73
N LYS A 133 -43.15 21.89 -12.56
CA LYS A 133 -43.93 20.95 -13.38
C LYS A 133 -44.47 19.75 -12.59
N VAL A 134 -43.94 19.53 -11.39
CA VAL A 134 -44.21 18.35 -10.55
C VAL A 134 -45.09 18.70 -9.36
N SER A 135 -44.81 19.85 -8.70
CA SER A 135 -45.54 20.33 -7.53
C SER A 135 -45.82 21.83 -7.64
N LYS A 136 -46.96 22.26 -7.07
CA LYS A 136 -47.30 23.68 -6.88
C LYS A 136 -46.41 24.36 -5.83
N HIS A 137 -45.76 23.57 -4.97
CA HIS A 137 -44.86 24.02 -3.91
C HIS A 137 -43.44 23.44 -4.13
N PRO A 138 -42.70 23.92 -5.15
CA PRO A 138 -41.39 23.38 -5.51
C PRO A 138 -40.34 23.49 -4.40
N THR A 139 -40.49 24.45 -3.49
CA THR A 139 -39.60 24.60 -2.32
C THR A 139 -39.75 23.43 -1.34
N ASN A 140 -40.99 23.02 -1.03
CA ASN A 140 -41.26 21.89 -0.14
C ASN A 140 -40.75 20.59 -0.75
N LEU A 141 -40.97 20.39 -2.05
CA LEU A 141 -40.44 19.26 -2.80
C LEU A 141 -38.90 19.22 -2.78
N TRP A 142 -38.25 20.36 -2.94
CA TRP A 142 -36.79 20.45 -2.85
C TRP A 142 -36.27 20.13 -1.44
N GLN A 143 -36.93 20.63 -0.40
CA GLN A 143 -36.58 20.32 1.00
C GLN A 143 -36.69 18.82 1.29
N GLU A 144 -37.72 18.15 0.78
CA GLU A 144 -37.88 16.71 0.96
C GLU A 144 -36.82 15.90 0.20
N ILE A 145 -36.46 16.32 -1.03
CA ILE A 145 -35.32 15.73 -1.77
C ILE A 145 -34.02 15.88 -0.96
N LEU A 146 -33.78 17.06 -0.39
CA LEU A 146 -32.59 17.30 0.42
C LEU A 146 -32.61 16.54 1.74
N PHE A 147 -33.76 16.37 2.37
CA PHE A 147 -33.90 15.56 3.57
C PHE A 147 -33.36 14.14 3.34
N TRP A 148 -33.80 13.49 2.25
CA TRP A 148 -33.38 12.13 1.92
C TRP A 148 -31.93 12.01 1.44
N THR A 149 -31.42 13.03 0.75
CA THR A 149 -30.13 12.94 0.04
C THR A 149 -28.99 13.69 0.74
N GLY A 150 -29.29 14.56 1.71
CA GLY A 150 -28.32 15.44 2.36
C GLY A 150 -27.63 16.41 1.40
N GLY A 151 -28.20 16.62 0.20
CA GLY A 151 -27.58 17.37 -0.88
C GLY A 151 -26.42 16.64 -1.58
N GLN A 152 -26.19 15.35 -1.31
CA GLN A 152 -25.11 14.61 -1.96
C GLN A 152 -25.33 14.59 -3.49
N PRO A 153 -24.35 15.01 -4.32
CA PRO A 153 -24.63 15.32 -5.72
C PRO A 153 -25.24 14.19 -6.56
N PHE A 154 -24.77 12.96 -6.37
CA PHE A 154 -25.28 11.78 -7.09
C PHE A 154 -26.72 11.44 -6.67
N LEU A 155 -26.97 11.33 -5.37
CA LEU A 155 -28.29 11.02 -4.80
C LEU A 155 -29.30 12.12 -5.11
N THR A 156 -28.94 13.38 -4.91
CA THR A 156 -29.81 14.54 -5.18
C THR A 156 -30.20 14.59 -6.65
N LYS A 157 -29.23 14.42 -7.57
CA LYS A 157 -29.51 14.39 -9.02
C LYS A 157 -30.40 13.20 -9.41
N SER A 158 -30.15 12.03 -8.82
CA SER A 158 -30.89 10.80 -9.12
C SER A 158 -32.34 10.90 -8.64
N LEU A 159 -32.55 11.33 -7.39
CA LEU A 159 -33.88 11.48 -6.82
C LEU A 159 -34.66 12.58 -7.54
N TRP A 160 -34.01 13.72 -7.85
CA TRP A 160 -34.60 14.77 -8.67
C TRP A 160 -35.11 14.25 -10.02
N ASN A 161 -34.28 13.48 -10.73
CA ASN A 161 -34.62 12.91 -12.03
C ASN A 161 -35.82 11.95 -11.94
N LEU A 162 -35.87 11.13 -10.89
CA LEU A 162 -36.98 10.22 -10.64
C LEU A 162 -38.27 10.97 -10.32
N VAL A 163 -38.21 11.93 -9.40
CA VAL A 163 -39.33 12.81 -9.03
C VAL A 163 -39.91 13.50 -10.27
N THR A 164 -39.05 14.11 -11.09
CA THR A 164 -39.50 14.87 -12.28
C THR A 164 -40.08 14.02 -13.38
N LYS A 165 -39.74 12.73 -13.45
CA LYS A 165 -40.26 11.79 -14.45
C LYS A 165 -41.52 11.06 -14.00
N ARG A 166 -41.61 10.70 -12.72
CA ARG A 166 -42.60 9.73 -12.22
C ARG A 166 -43.66 10.33 -11.32
N LEU A 167 -43.40 11.45 -10.67
CA LEU A 167 -44.36 12.06 -9.75
C LEU A 167 -45.14 13.18 -10.43
N LYS A 168 -46.40 13.29 -10.02
CA LYS A 168 -47.26 14.45 -10.24
C LYS A 168 -47.99 14.72 -8.93
N VAL A 169 -47.44 15.63 -8.14
CA VAL A 169 -47.93 15.91 -6.78
C VAL A 169 -49.04 16.95 -6.88
N GLN A 170 -50.28 16.50 -6.63
CA GLN A 170 -51.47 17.36 -6.62
C GLN A 170 -51.63 18.10 -5.29
N ASN A 171 -51.23 17.45 -4.18
CA ASN A 171 -51.37 17.95 -2.82
C ASN A 171 -50.08 17.67 -2.00
N ASP A 172 -49.65 18.64 -1.20
CA ASP A 172 -48.41 18.58 -0.42
C ASP A 172 -48.48 17.57 0.74
N SER A 173 -49.68 17.20 1.20
CA SER A 173 -49.85 16.22 2.28
C SER A 173 -49.33 14.83 1.93
N GLU A 174 -49.32 14.47 0.64
CA GLU A 174 -48.87 13.16 0.15
C GLU A 174 -47.40 13.16 -0.30
N LEU A 175 -46.79 14.36 -0.40
CA LEU A 175 -45.44 14.56 -0.94
C LEU A 175 -44.40 13.68 -0.24
N LYS A 176 -44.41 13.70 1.10
CA LYS A 176 -43.44 12.94 1.92
C LYS A 176 -43.56 11.45 1.68
N THR A 177 -44.77 10.92 1.77
CA THR A 177 -45.05 9.49 1.58
C THR A 177 -44.70 9.03 0.17
N GLN A 178 -45.00 9.83 -0.86
CA GLN A 178 -44.66 9.48 -2.26
C GLN A 178 -43.14 9.46 -2.48
N ILE A 179 -42.40 10.40 -1.90
CA ILE A 179 -40.93 10.42 -2.02
C ILE A 179 -40.30 9.28 -1.23
N GLU A 180 -40.78 9.00 -0.02
CA GLU A 180 -40.33 7.85 0.77
C GLU A 180 -40.54 6.53 0.02
N GLN A 181 -41.72 6.32 -0.58
CA GLN A 181 -42.00 5.15 -1.41
C GLN A 181 -41.05 5.05 -2.62
N LEU A 182 -40.76 6.19 -3.26
CA LEU A 182 -39.82 6.26 -4.38
C LEU A 182 -38.39 5.95 -3.94
N VAL A 183 -37.96 6.45 -2.78
CA VAL A 183 -36.64 6.16 -2.22
C VAL A 183 -36.52 4.68 -1.87
N ASN A 184 -37.52 4.13 -1.18
CA ASN A 184 -37.53 2.72 -0.80
C ASN A 184 -37.43 1.79 -2.02
N SER A 185 -38.18 2.08 -3.09
CA SER A 185 -38.19 1.26 -4.30
C SER A 185 -36.93 1.44 -5.17
N GLU A 186 -36.39 2.65 -5.29
CA GLU A 186 -35.33 2.95 -6.27
C GLU A 186 -33.92 3.01 -5.69
N PHE A 187 -33.77 3.25 -4.39
CA PHE A 187 -32.45 3.39 -3.74
C PHE A 187 -32.14 2.24 -2.77
N LEU A 188 -33.16 1.68 -2.12
CA LEU A 188 -32.95 0.71 -1.03
C LEU A 188 -33.29 -0.73 -1.44
N GLN A 189 -34.19 -0.91 -2.40
CA GLN A 189 -34.51 -2.20 -3.02
C GLN A 189 -33.81 -2.33 -4.38
N ALA A 190 -34.09 -3.40 -5.14
CA ALA A 190 -33.56 -3.64 -6.49
C ALA A 190 -34.03 -2.57 -7.48
N GLY A 191 -33.49 -1.36 -7.34
CA GLY A 191 -33.90 -0.16 -8.04
C GLY A 191 -33.47 -0.15 -9.50
N SER A 192 -34.13 0.71 -10.29
CA SER A 192 -33.93 0.80 -11.74
C SER A 192 -32.77 1.70 -12.16
N GLN A 193 -32.02 2.27 -11.20
CA GLN A 193 -30.89 3.16 -11.47
C GLN A 193 -29.62 2.36 -11.76
N ALA A 194 -29.18 2.33 -13.03
CA ALA A 194 -28.00 1.58 -13.45
C ALA A 194 -26.69 2.01 -12.76
N ASP A 195 -26.56 3.29 -12.39
CA ASP A 195 -25.33 3.85 -11.81
C ASP A 195 -25.26 3.70 -10.28
N LEU A 196 -26.37 3.35 -9.62
CA LEU A 196 -26.45 3.27 -8.15
C LEU A 196 -25.53 2.18 -7.55
N PRO A 197 -25.42 0.96 -8.12
CA PRO A 197 -24.48 -0.03 -7.64
C PRO A 197 -23.02 0.43 -7.70
N TYR A 198 -22.62 1.13 -8.77
CA TYR A 198 -21.26 1.66 -8.90
C TYR A 198 -20.98 2.75 -7.86
N HIS A 199 -21.96 3.62 -7.61
CA HIS A 199 -21.86 4.63 -6.57
C HIS A 199 -21.66 4.00 -5.18
N HIS A 200 -22.47 3.00 -4.83
CA HIS A 200 -22.31 2.27 -3.56
C HIS A 200 -20.96 1.57 -3.46
N GLN A 201 -20.59 0.83 -4.51
CA GLN A 201 -19.32 0.11 -4.55
C GLN A 201 -18.13 1.05 -4.42
N SER A 202 -18.20 2.26 -4.99
CA SER A 202 -17.12 3.25 -4.84
C SER A 202 -16.89 3.67 -3.39
N ILE A 203 -17.96 3.81 -2.60
CA ILE A 203 -17.89 4.11 -1.17
C ILE A 203 -17.37 2.89 -0.39
N GLU A 204 -17.87 1.69 -0.69
CA GLU A 204 -17.41 0.45 -0.03
C GLU A 204 -15.92 0.20 -0.23
N ASN A 205 -15.44 0.45 -1.45
CA ASN A 205 -14.04 0.25 -1.81
C ASN A 205 -13.08 1.11 -0.96
N LEU A 206 -13.51 2.26 -0.42
CA LEU A 206 -12.69 3.06 0.48
C LEU A 206 -12.40 2.36 1.83
N PHE A 207 -13.23 1.39 2.21
CA PHE A 207 -13.05 0.60 3.43
C PHE A 207 -12.48 -0.79 3.14
N ILE A 208 -12.84 -1.39 2.00
CA ILE A 208 -12.48 -2.77 1.64
C ILE A 208 -11.13 -2.85 0.93
N ARG A 209 -10.81 -1.90 0.05
CA ARG A 209 -9.58 -1.90 -0.76
C ARG A 209 -8.52 -1.00 -0.13
N GLY A 210 -7.26 -1.31 -0.40
CA GLY A 210 -6.08 -0.59 0.07
C GLY A 210 -5.08 -1.51 0.77
N ASP A 211 -3.87 -1.01 0.98
CA ASP A 211 -2.74 -1.78 1.51
C ASP A 211 -3.01 -2.35 2.90
N THR A 212 -2.29 -3.42 3.24
CA THR A 212 -2.37 -4.13 4.53
C THR A 212 -2.13 -3.19 5.71
N ASP A 213 -1.16 -2.28 5.58
CA ASP A 213 -0.76 -1.35 6.64
C ASP A 213 -1.86 -0.35 7.03
N THR A 214 -2.88 -0.19 6.17
CA THR A 214 -3.99 0.73 6.43
C THR A 214 -5.24 0.04 6.98
N ILE A 215 -5.21 -1.29 7.19
CA ILE A 215 -6.34 -2.08 7.71
C ILE A 215 -6.88 -1.52 9.03
N ASP A 216 -6.01 -1.28 10.02
CA ASP A 216 -6.42 -0.78 11.34
C ASP A 216 -7.11 0.59 11.25
N SER A 217 -6.65 1.45 10.32
CA SER A 217 -7.26 2.75 10.07
C SER A 217 -8.68 2.62 9.47
N ARG A 218 -8.90 1.62 8.61
CA ARG A 218 -10.21 1.34 7.98
C ARG A 218 -11.17 0.72 8.99
N ILE A 219 -10.71 -0.21 9.83
CA ILE A 219 -11.49 -0.78 10.94
C ILE A 219 -11.86 0.33 11.95
N TYR A 220 -10.92 1.20 12.29
CA TYR A 220 -11.19 2.36 13.14
C TYR A 220 -12.25 3.29 12.53
N ALA A 221 -12.18 3.56 11.22
CA ALA A 221 -13.17 4.36 10.52
C ALA A 221 -14.58 3.73 10.57
N LEU A 222 -14.68 2.41 10.38
CA LEU A 222 -15.93 1.66 10.49
C LEU A 222 -16.48 1.69 11.93
N ASN A 223 -15.63 1.50 12.95
CA ASN A 223 -16.01 1.62 14.36
C ASN A 223 -16.48 3.03 14.71
N LEU A 224 -15.86 4.06 14.15
CA LEU A 224 -16.27 5.44 14.36
C LEU A 224 -17.61 5.72 13.68
N TYR A 225 -17.81 5.22 12.47
CA TYR A 225 -19.09 5.33 11.77
C TYR A 225 -20.21 4.65 12.53
N GLU A 226 -19.99 3.44 13.03
CA GLU A 226 -20.93 2.69 13.88
C GLU A 226 -21.35 3.49 15.12
N LYS A 227 -20.39 4.12 15.81
CA LYS A 227 -20.67 4.99 16.95
C LYS A 227 -21.54 6.19 16.58
N ILE A 228 -21.29 6.81 15.42
CA ILE A 228 -22.07 7.95 14.92
C ILE A 228 -23.47 7.51 14.51
N LEU A 229 -23.59 6.31 13.91
CA LEU A 229 -24.85 5.72 13.48
C LEU A 229 -25.77 5.41 14.68
N LEU A 230 -25.22 4.89 15.77
CA LEU A 230 -25.98 4.49 16.96
C LEU A 230 -26.32 5.66 17.89
N ASN A 231 -25.42 6.64 18.07
CA ASN A 231 -25.56 7.61 19.16
C ASN A 231 -26.13 8.98 18.79
N SER A 232 -26.42 9.28 17.51
CA SER A 232 -26.76 10.65 17.09
C SER A 232 -25.67 11.67 17.54
N PRO A 233 -25.67 12.96 17.13
CA PRO A 233 -24.43 13.68 16.82
C PRO A 233 -23.35 13.67 17.92
N SER A 234 -22.16 13.13 17.60
CA SER A 234 -21.02 13.09 18.52
C SER A 234 -20.25 14.41 18.51
N ARG A 235 -19.98 14.97 19.70
CA ARG A 235 -19.02 16.07 19.86
C ARG A 235 -17.60 15.55 19.57
N GLU A 236 -16.79 16.36 18.90
CA GLU A 236 -15.43 16.06 18.46
C GLU A 236 -14.63 15.13 19.40
N VAL A 237 -14.16 14.01 18.84
CA VAL A 237 -12.97 13.30 19.32
C VAL A 237 -11.78 13.96 18.62
N SER A 238 -10.67 14.21 19.31
CA SER A 238 -9.49 14.98 18.82
C SER A 238 -8.93 14.51 17.45
N ASP A 239 -8.49 15.48 16.64
CA ASP A 239 -8.65 15.50 15.18
C ASP A 239 -7.40 15.09 14.35
N ARG A 240 -6.75 13.94 14.63
CA ARG A 240 -5.48 13.60 13.91
C ARG A 240 -5.27 12.13 13.46
N THR A 241 -6.27 11.26 13.50
CA THR A 241 -6.09 9.88 13.03
C THR A 241 -6.57 9.69 11.58
N LEU A 242 -5.75 9.02 10.75
CA LEU A 242 -6.03 8.72 9.34
C LEU A 242 -7.44 8.17 9.08
N GLY A 243 -7.97 7.35 10.00
CA GLY A 243 -9.33 6.80 9.90
C GLY A 243 -10.44 7.85 9.91
N LYS A 244 -10.25 9.04 10.50
CA LYS A 244 -11.23 10.15 10.41
C LYS A 244 -11.25 10.80 9.03
N SER A 245 -10.07 10.94 8.43
CA SER A 245 -9.93 11.47 7.07
C SER A 245 -10.66 10.57 6.07
N ASN A 246 -10.46 9.25 6.15
CA ASN A 246 -11.13 8.29 5.26
C ASN A 246 -12.65 8.29 5.44
N LEU A 247 -13.13 8.37 6.69
CA LEU A 247 -14.57 8.42 6.95
C LEU A 247 -15.22 9.70 6.38
N LEU A 248 -14.57 10.85 6.50
CA LEU A 248 -15.06 12.09 5.89
C LEU A 248 -15.00 12.04 4.35
N LEU A 249 -13.92 11.50 3.78
CA LEU A 249 -13.76 11.34 2.34
C LEU A 249 -14.81 10.40 1.73
N SER A 250 -15.26 9.39 2.48
CA SER A 250 -16.35 8.49 2.04
C SER A 250 -17.69 9.19 1.82
N GLY A 251 -17.89 10.37 2.43
CA GLY A 251 -19.16 11.08 2.39
C GLY A 251 -20.28 10.40 3.18
N LEU A 252 -20.01 9.31 3.92
CA LEU A 252 -20.99 8.68 4.83
C LEU A 252 -21.34 9.59 6.00
N VAL A 253 -20.42 10.47 6.38
CA VAL A 253 -20.61 11.47 7.44
C VAL A 253 -20.30 12.86 6.93
N VAL A 254 -20.92 13.86 7.54
CA VAL A 254 -20.66 15.28 7.28
C VAL A 254 -20.30 15.99 8.58
N LYS A 255 -19.37 16.94 8.49
CA LYS A 255 -19.04 17.86 9.59
C LYS A 255 -19.92 19.10 9.47
N TYR A 256 -20.72 19.38 10.50
CA TYR A 256 -21.47 20.62 10.64
C TYR A 256 -21.01 21.30 11.92
N ASP A 257 -20.29 22.42 11.78
CA ASP A 257 -19.58 23.08 12.88
C ASP A 257 -18.66 22.11 13.64
N LYS A 258 -18.93 21.83 14.93
CA LYS A 258 -18.14 20.92 15.79
C LYS A 258 -18.71 19.51 15.92
N ILE A 259 -19.66 19.17 15.06
CA ILE A 259 -20.44 17.94 15.17
C ILE A 259 -20.29 17.13 13.89
N ILE A 260 -20.07 15.82 14.05
CA ILE A 260 -20.12 14.86 12.95
C ILE A 260 -21.43 14.07 13.05
N LYS A 261 -22.14 13.94 11.92
CA LYS A 261 -23.37 13.17 11.80
C LYS A 261 -23.39 12.37 10.49
N VAL A 262 -24.23 11.34 10.43
CA VAL A 262 -24.50 10.62 9.18
C VAL A 262 -25.01 11.60 8.12
N ALA A 263 -24.50 11.47 6.89
CA ALA A 263 -24.71 12.46 5.83
C ALA A 263 -26.17 12.58 5.40
N ASN A 264 -26.89 11.46 5.30
CA ASN A 264 -28.28 11.41 4.87
C ASN A 264 -28.98 10.08 5.22
N PRO A 265 -30.33 10.05 5.24
CA PRO A 265 -31.11 8.85 5.53
C PRO A 265 -30.90 7.68 4.55
N ILE A 266 -30.66 7.95 3.26
CA ILE A 266 -30.41 6.89 2.26
C ILE A 266 -29.16 6.11 2.64
N TYR A 267 -28.05 6.79 2.88
CA TYR A 267 -26.80 6.17 3.32
C TYR A 267 -26.95 5.48 4.68
N GLN A 268 -27.70 6.08 5.61
CA GLN A 268 -27.97 5.44 6.91
C GLN A 268 -28.63 4.07 6.77
N GLN A 269 -29.50 3.90 5.78
CA GLN A 269 -30.24 2.65 5.56
C GLN A 269 -29.44 1.63 4.75
N ILE A 270 -28.59 2.08 3.82
CA ILE A 270 -27.73 1.20 3.01
C ILE A 270 -26.51 0.74 3.82
N PHE A 271 -25.76 1.70 4.35
CA PHE A 271 -24.55 1.48 5.15
C PHE A 271 -24.95 1.32 6.63
N ASN A 272 -25.84 0.38 6.88
CA ASN A 272 -26.38 0.11 8.21
C ASN A 272 -25.45 -0.79 9.04
N GLN A 273 -25.88 -1.14 10.26
CA GLN A 273 -25.13 -2.02 11.17
C GLN A 273 -24.69 -3.34 10.52
N LYS A 274 -25.56 -3.98 9.75
CA LYS A 274 -25.25 -5.24 9.06
C LYS A 274 -24.13 -5.05 8.04
N TRP A 275 -24.17 -3.96 7.26
CA TRP A 275 -23.11 -3.64 6.32
C TRP A 275 -21.77 -3.39 7.04
N ILE A 276 -21.79 -2.69 8.18
CA ILE A 276 -20.59 -2.43 8.98
C ILE A 276 -19.95 -3.76 9.42
N GLU A 277 -20.73 -4.68 9.98
CA GLU A 277 -20.26 -5.98 10.44
C GLU A 277 -19.67 -6.81 9.31
N GLN A 278 -20.38 -6.91 8.18
CA GLN A 278 -19.92 -7.63 6.99
C GLN A 278 -18.63 -7.02 6.42
N THR A 279 -18.55 -5.68 6.36
CA THR A 279 -17.37 -4.98 5.84
C THR A 279 -16.17 -5.17 6.77
N LYS A 280 -16.36 -5.10 8.10
CA LYS A 280 -15.29 -5.41 9.06
C LYS A 280 -14.79 -6.84 8.87
N GLN A 281 -15.70 -7.82 8.72
CA GLN A 281 -15.31 -9.20 8.44
C GLN A 281 -14.51 -9.34 7.16
N LEU A 282 -14.92 -8.70 6.05
CA LEU A 282 -14.17 -8.72 4.79
C LEU A 282 -12.79 -8.07 4.92
N VAL A 283 -12.69 -6.96 5.65
CA VAL A 283 -11.42 -6.26 5.89
C VAL A 283 -10.48 -7.10 6.76
N ILE A 284 -11.02 -7.77 7.78
CA ILE A 284 -10.26 -8.70 8.64
C ILE A 284 -9.90 -9.98 7.87
N GLN A 285 -10.77 -10.51 7.02
CA GLN A 285 -10.46 -11.67 6.20
C GLN A 285 -9.32 -11.36 5.24
N ARG A 286 -9.34 -10.18 4.58
CA ARG A 286 -8.21 -9.71 3.77
C ARG A 286 -6.94 -9.45 4.59
N ARG A 287 -7.07 -9.20 5.89
CA ARG A 287 -5.93 -9.18 6.82
C ARG A 287 -5.39 -10.60 6.97
N CYS A 288 -6.25 -11.58 7.25
CA CYS A 288 -5.89 -12.98 7.45
C CYS A 288 -5.32 -13.64 6.18
N ASP A 289 -5.89 -13.37 5.01
CA ASP A 289 -5.42 -13.89 3.72
C ASP A 289 -4.02 -13.36 3.33
N ASN A 290 -3.58 -12.26 3.95
CA ASN A 290 -2.28 -11.62 3.76
C ASN A 290 -1.42 -11.61 5.05
N MET A 291 -1.86 -12.29 6.12
CA MET A 291 -1.13 -12.30 7.38
C MET A 291 -0.24 -13.52 7.42
N ALA A 292 0.99 -13.29 7.87
CA ALA A 292 1.90 -14.39 8.10
C ALA A 292 1.34 -15.37 9.15
N SER A 293 1.59 -16.65 8.94
CA SER A 293 1.19 -17.75 9.81
C SER A 293 1.49 -17.43 11.27
N PRO A 294 0.62 -17.82 12.23
CA PRO A 294 0.92 -17.71 13.66
C PRO A 294 2.27 -18.31 14.06
N LYS A 295 2.81 -19.22 13.24
CA LYS A 295 4.11 -19.86 13.42
C LYS A 295 5.29 -18.89 13.33
N ILE A 296 5.19 -17.73 12.67
CA ILE A 296 6.33 -16.79 12.57
C ILE A 296 6.61 -16.01 13.86
N PHE A 297 5.64 -15.96 14.79
CA PHE A 297 5.76 -15.18 16.02
C PHE A 297 6.52 -15.95 17.12
N ASP A 298 6.98 -15.21 18.14
CA ASP A 298 7.69 -15.75 19.30
C ASP A 298 8.96 -16.53 18.97
N ARG A 299 9.83 -15.90 18.19
CA ARG A 299 11.11 -16.43 17.71
C ARG A 299 12.30 -15.69 18.28
N ASP A 300 13.43 -16.38 18.35
CA ASP A 300 14.75 -15.77 18.51
C ASP A 300 15.35 -15.57 17.11
N VAL A 301 15.76 -14.35 16.77
CA VAL A 301 16.20 -14.00 15.42
C VAL A 301 17.69 -13.65 15.41
N PHE A 302 18.43 -14.30 14.52
CA PHE A 302 19.86 -14.12 14.32
C PHE A 302 20.14 -13.66 12.89
N LEU A 303 20.92 -12.60 12.72
CA LEU A 303 21.43 -12.12 11.43
C LEU A 303 22.92 -12.45 11.31
N LEU A 304 23.27 -13.17 10.26
CA LEU A 304 24.65 -13.55 9.93
C LEU A 304 25.03 -12.90 8.59
N ILE A 305 26.06 -12.07 8.58
CA ILE A 305 26.43 -11.26 7.42
C ILE A 305 27.86 -11.58 6.95
N ASP A 306 27.98 -12.10 5.73
CA ASP A 306 28.61 -11.40 4.61
C ASP A 306 29.82 -10.50 4.80
N GLN A 307 30.93 -10.85 5.47
CA GLN A 307 32.09 -9.92 5.54
C GLN A 307 33.34 -10.37 4.78
N SER A 308 33.22 -11.26 3.80
CA SER A 308 34.31 -11.73 2.97
C SER A 308 34.86 -10.65 2.03
N GLY A 309 36.02 -10.94 1.44
CA GLY A 309 36.66 -10.06 0.47
C GLY A 309 35.88 -9.88 -0.83
N SER A 310 34.90 -10.73 -1.17
CA SER A 310 34.05 -10.52 -2.35
C SER A 310 33.06 -9.37 -2.14
N MET A 311 32.73 -9.02 -0.90
CA MET A 311 31.77 -7.98 -0.57
C MET A 311 32.24 -6.55 -0.92
N VAL A 312 33.53 -6.35 -1.23
CA VAL A 312 34.06 -5.06 -1.73
C VAL A 312 33.92 -4.89 -3.26
N ARG A 313 33.49 -5.93 -3.98
CA ARG A 313 33.29 -5.88 -5.43
C ARG A 313 32.06 -5.06 -5.78
N LYS A 314 32.12 -4.42 -6.94
CA LYS A 314 30.93 -3.81 -7.57
C LYS A 314 30.14 -4.88 -8.28
N ASP A 315 28.82 -4.80 -8.19
CA ASP A 315 27.91 -5.76 -8.84
C ASP A 315 26.85 -5.02 -9.65
N GLN A 316 26.44 -5.56 -10.79
CA GLN A 316 25.36 -4.98 -11.58
C GLN A 316 24.00 -5.16 -10.90
N SER A 317 23.78 -6.26 -10.17
CA SER A 317 22.50 -6.49 -9.47
C SER A 317 22.26 -5.50 -8.31
N THR A 318 23.31 -4.81 -7.85
CA THR A 318 23.22 -3.74 -6.84
C THR A 318 23.20 -2.33 -7.48
N GLY A 319 22.97 -2.25 -8.80
CA GLY A 319 23.03 -1.00 -9.57
C GLY A 319 24.45 -0.45 -9.75
N GLY A 320 25.46 -1.32 -9.79
CA GLY A 320 26.88 -0.95 -9.93
C GLY A 320 27.54 -0.51 -8.62
N LYS A 321 26.86 -0.67 -7.47
CA LYS A 321 27.37 -0.33 -6.14
C LYS A 321 28.27 -1.45 -5.59
N ILE A 322 29.09 -1.10 -4.60
CA ILE A 322 29.83 -2.10 -3.81
C ILE A 322 28.83 -2.87 -2.94
N ARG A 323 28.88 -4.21 -2.94
CA ARG A 323 27.91 -5.07 -2.21
C ARG A 323 27.79 -4.68 -0.73
N TRP A 324 28.92 -4.52 -0.03
CA TRP A 324 28.95 -4.07 1.38
C TRP A 324 28.34 -2.68 1.63
N LYS A 325 28.36 -1.79 0.63
CA LYS A 325 27.77 -0.44 0.71
C LYS A 325 26.31 -0.40 0.27
N PHE A 326 25.86 -1.42 -0.47
CA PHE A 326 24.48 -1.57 -0.89
C PHE A 326 23.63 -2.23 0.20
N LEU A 327 24.14 -3.28 0.84
CA LEU A 327 23.39 -4.13 1.77
C LEU A 327 22.73 -3.44 2.99
N PRO A 328 23.27 -2.36 3.59
CA PRO A 328 22.66 -1.73 4.76
C PRO A 328 21.20 -1.28 4.54
N GLU A 329 20.90 -0.69 3.39
CA GLU A 329 19.59 -0.14 3.05
C GLU A 329 18.46 -1.21 3.00
N PRO A 330 18.58 -2.29 2.21
CA PRO A 330 17.58 -3.36 2.22
C PRO A 330 17.52 -4.10 3.57
N LEU A 331 18.67 -4.28 4.24
CA LEU A 331 18.70 -4.96 5.53
C LEU A 331 17.99 -4.14 6.62
N GLU A 332 18.10 -2.81 6.61
CA GLU A 332 17.35 -1.93 7.50
C GLU A 332 15.84 -2.10 7.31
N GLY A 333 15.39 -2.21 6.05
CA GLY A 333 14.00 -2.55 5.73
C GLY A 333 13.57 -3.90 6.30
N HIS A 334 14.39 -4.93 6.15
CA HIS A 334 14.10 -6.27 6.69
C HIS A 334 14.02 -6.27 8.22
N VAL A 335 14.96 -5.60 8.90
CA VAL A 335 14.95 -5.44 10.35
C VAL A 335 13.72 -4.67 10.83
N TYR A 336 13.35 -3.60 10.12
CA TYR A 336 12.13 -2.85 10.44
C TYR A 336 10.89 -3.76 10.39
N ARG A 337 10.75 -4.55 9.33
CA ARG A 337 9.62 -5.48 9.19
C ARG A 337 9.62 -6.52 10.31
N ILE A 338 10.75 -7.20 10.55
CA ILE A 338 10.84 -8.25 11.58
C ILE A 338 10.50 -7.72 12.98
N LEU A 339 11.00 -6.55 13.37
CA LEU A 339 10.79 -5.97 14.70
C LEU A 339 9.37 -5.40 14.91
N ASN A 340 8.65 -5.08 13.84
CA ASN A 340 7.33 -4.43 13.91
C ASN A 340 6.18 -5.35 13.48
N GLU A 341 6.45 -6.52 12.90
CA GLU A 341 5.42 -7.49 12.55
C GLU A 341 4.72 -8.02 13.80
N THR A 342 3.41 -7.87 13.84
CA THR A 342 2.60 -8.13 15.04
C THR A 342 1.35 -8.93 14.69
N SER A 343 1.16 -10.06 15.37
CA SER A 343 -0.03 -10.89 15.26
C SER A 343 -1.30 -10.16 15.73
N LEU A 344 -2.48 -10.74 15.45
CA LEU A 344 -3.77 -10.23 15.92
C LEU A 344 -3.84 -10.12 17.44
N ASP A 345 -3.15 -11.02 18.14
CA ASP A 345 -3.13 -11.09 19.61
C ASP A 345 -1.99 -10.26 20.23
N GLY A 346 -1.26 -9.48 19.42
CA GLY A 346 -0.21 -8.57 19.89
C GLY A 346 1.17 -9.20 20.07
N HIS A 347 1.36 -10.48 19.72
CA HIS A 347 2.68 -11.12 19.71
C HIS A 347 3.52 -10.61 18.55
N LYS A 348 4.81 -10.35 18.80
CA LYS A 348 5.80 -10.02 17.77
C LYS A 348 6.61 -11.24 17.35
N ILE A 349 7.30 -11.12 16.21
CA ILE A 349 8.33 -12.10 15.83
C ILE A 349 9.41 -12.14 16.91
N CYS A 350 10.01 -10.99 17.19
CA CYS A 350 11.00 -10.81 18.24
C CYS A 350 11.03 -9.36 18.73
N GLU A 351 11.52 -9.15 19.96
CA GLU A 351 11.78 -7.79 20.48
C GLU A 351 13.21 -7.31 20.15
N GLU A 352 14.11 -8.23 19.81
CA GLU A 352 15.52 -7.97 19.56
C GLU A 352 16.06 -8.97 18.54
N ILE A 353 16.96 -8.50 17.68
CA ILE A 353 17.68 -9.31 16.70
C ILE A 353 19.16 -9.35 17.05
N VAL A 354 19.75 -10.55 17.04
CA VAL A 354 21.17 -10.77 17.32
C VAL A 354 21.95 -10.78 16.00
N ALA A 355 22.77 -9.76 15.74
CA ALA A 355 23.54 -9.65 14.49
C ALA A 355 25.04 -9.91 14.68
N THR A 356 25.64 -10.66 13.76
CA THR A 356 27.09 -10.87 13.71
C THR A 356 27.58 -11.07 12.27
N CYS A 357 28.88 -10.90 12.05
CA CYS A 357 29.52 -11.25 10.79
C CYS A 357 30.27 -12.57 10.91
N PHE A 358 30.32 -13.37 9.85
CA PHE A 358 31.14 -14.58 9.87
C PHE A 358 32.64 -14.28 9.71
N SER A 359 33.51 -14.98 10.44
CA SER A 359 34.93 -14.63 10.60
C SER A 359 35.89 -15.63 9.93
N PRO A 360 37.18 -15.26 9.72
CA PRO A 360 38.19 -16.21 9.27
C PRO A 360 38.44 -17.30 10.32
N ASN A 361 38.08 -18.56 10.00
CA ASN A 361 38.33 -19.82 10.72
C ASN A 361 38.39 -19.75 12.27
N ARG A 362 37.56 -18.89 12.88
CA ARG A 362 37.44 -18.64 14.33
C ARG A 362 36.05 -18.08 14.61
N VAL A 363 35.54 -18.34 15.81
CA VAL A 363 34.26 -17.78 16.28
C VAL A 363 34.38 -16.25 16.38
N ASN A 364 33.51 -15.52 15.67
CA ASN A 364 33.36 -14.09 15.89
C ASN A 364 32.65 -13.86 17.24
N LYS A 365 33.32 -13.22 18.19
CA LYS A 365 32.71 -12.88 19.49
C LYS A 365 32.02 -11.52 19.48
N LYS A 366 32.11 -10.76 18.38
CA LYS A 366 31.40 -9.50 18.24
C LYS A 366 29.98 -9.78 17.79
N THR A 367 29.04 -9.45 18.67
CA THR A 367 27.61 -9.58 18.44
C THR A 367 26.96 -8.25 18.77
N ALA A 368 26.11 -7.76 17.87
CA ALA A 368 25.29 -6.58 18.09
C ALA A 368 23.86 -7.01 18.41
N TYR A 369 23.22 -6.27 19.29
CA TYR A 369 21.82 -6.46 19.67
C TYR A 369 21.00 -5.30 19.08
N ILE A 370 20.16 -5.64 18.12
CA ILE A 370 19.41 -4.68 17.31
C ILE A 370 17.96 -4.66 17.79
N THR A 371 17.54 -3.51 18.29
CA THR A 371 16.17 -3.18 18.69
C THR A 371 15.60 -2.02 17.86
N ASN A 372 16.44 -1.38 17.05
CA ASN A 372 16.07 -0.30 16.14
C ASN A 372 16.78 -0.46 14.78
N PRO A 373 16.05 -0.34 13.65
CA PRO A 373 16.64 -0.44 12.31
C PRO A 373 17.86 0.47 12.07
N SER A 374 17.89 1.67 12.66
CA SER A 374 19.01 2.61 12.49
C SER A 374 20.35 2.08 13.03
N GLN A 375 20.33 1.04 13.86
CA GLN A 375 21.56 0.39 14.36
C GLN A 375 22.28 -0.41 13.27
N ILE A 376 21.62 -0.75 12.15
CA ILE A 376 22.24 -1.45 11.01
C ILE A 376 23.36 -0.61 10.39
N GLU A 377 23.14 0.70 10.18
CA GLU A 377 24.20 1.55 9.65
C GLU A 377 25.44 1.56 10.55
N THR A 378 25.22 1.64 11.87
CA THR A 378 26.31 1.59 12.87
C THR A 378 27.04 0.25 12.82
N PHE A 379 26.31 -0.86 12.71
CA PHE A 379 26.89 -2.20 12.58
C PHE A 379 27.83 -2.30 11.36
N PHE A 380 27.45 -1.75 10.21
CA PHE A 380 28.28 -1.76 8.99
C PHE A 380 29.44 -0.77 9.01
N ILE A 381 29.42 0.23 9.89
CA ILE A 381 30.55 1.12 10.14
C ILE A 381 31.59 0.42 11.02
N GLU A 382 31.13 -0.24 12.08
CA GLU A 382 31.97 -0.93 13.07
C GLU A 382 32.61 -2.22 12.53
N ASN A 383 32.01 -2.82 11.49
CA ASN A 383 32.53 -3.98 10.79
C ASN A 383 33.02 -3.58 9.40
N GLN A 384 34.07 -4.22 8.89
CA GLN A 384 34.59 -3.99 7.55
C GLN A 384 34.88 -5.33 6.87
N PRO A 385 34.71 -5.44 5.55
CA PRO A 385 35.05 -6.66 4.82
C PRO A 385 36.51 -7.09 5.08
N ALA A 386 36.69 -8.38 5.28
CA ALA A 386 37.92 -9.05 5.64
C ALA A 386 38.38 -10.03 4.52
N THR A 387 39.27 -10.96 4.84
CA THR A 387 39.75 -12.00 3.90
C THR A 387 38.74 -13.16 3.81
N SER A 388 39.16 -14.39 3.50
CA SER A 388 38.26 -15.56 3.44
C SER A 388 37.49 -15.75 4.76
N THR A 389 36.21 -16.08 4.67
CA THR A 389 35.31 -16.23 5.82
C THR A 389 34.62 -17.58 5.82
N TYR A 390 34.45 -18.16 7.00
CA TYR A 390 33.85 -19.47 7.19
C TYR A 390 32.53 -19.32 7.94
N LEU A 391 31.45 -19.92 7.44
CA LEU A 391 30.12 -19.77 8.02
C LEU A 391 29.93 -20.72 9.21
N VAL A 392 30.39 -21.96 9.10
CA VAL A 392 30.09 -23.05 10.03
C VAL A 392 30.53 -22.74 11.47
N PRO A 393 31.73 -22.20 11.74
CA PRO A 393 32.14 -21.93 13.12
C PRO A 393 31.25 -20.92 13.84
N THR A 394 30.79 -19.89 13.12
CA THR A 394 29.88 -18.88 13.68
C THR A 394 28.48 -19.43 13.84
N LEU A 395 27.97 -20.16 12.84
CA LEU A 395 26.64 -20.75 12.87
C LEU A 395 26.51 -21.82 13.96
N ASP A 396 27.48 -22.73 14.10
CA ASP A 396 27.49 -23.76 15.14
C ASP A 396 27.52 -23.15 16.54
N HIS A 397 28.29 -22.08 16.74
CA HIS A 397 28.32 -21.35 18.01
C HIS A 397 26.95 -20.78 18.38
N LEU A 398 26.30 -20.07 17.45
CA LEU A 398 25.00 -19.46 17.67
C LEU A 398 23.89 -20.51 17.84
N LEU A 399 23.91 -21.59 17.04
CA LEU A 399 22.97 -22.71 17.19
C LEU A 399 23.12 -23.37 18.57
N SER A 400 24.35 -23.62 19.00
CA SER A 400 24.64 -24.21 20.31
C SER A 400 24.15 -23.32 21.44
N GLN A 401 24.35 -21.99 21.34
CA GLN A 401 23.83 -21.03 22.30
C GLN A 401 22.30 -21.02 22.30
N TRP A 402 21.67 -20.96 21.12
CA TRP A 402 20.22 -20.97 21.00
C TRP A 402 19.59 -22.24 21.58
N PHE A 403 20.11 -23.43 21.26
CA PHE A 403 19.63 -24.68 21.86
C PHE A 403 19.71 -24.68 23.39
N ALA A 404 20.72 -24.02 23.97
CA ALA A 404 20.88 -23.91 25.41
C ALA A 404 19.90 -22.91 26.06
N THR A 405 19.45 -21.87 25.34
CA THR A 405 18.67 -20.75 25.91
C THR A 405 17.24 -20.61 25.39
N ARG A 406 16.85 -21.29 24.30
CA ARG A 406 15.62 -21.04 23.52
C ARG A 406 14.31 -21.08 24.31
N ASN A 407 14.25 -21.74 25.47
CA ASN A 407 13.05 -21.79 26.33
C ASN A 407 11.73 -22.02 25.57
N GLN A 408 11.70 -23.05 24.69
CA GLN A 408 10.59 -23.40 23.79
C GLN A 408 10.26 -22.40 22.66
N ARG A 409 10.98 -21.28 22.55
CA ARG A 409 10.89 -20.38 21.40
C ARG A 409 11.54 -21.02 20.19
N GLY A 410 10.96 -20.75 19.02
CA GLY A 410 11.57 -21.13 17.76
C GLY A 410 12.70 -20.19 17.36
N GLY A 411 13.43 -20.50 16.28
CA GLY A 411 14.57 -19.72 15.82
C GLY A 411 14.51 -19.37 14.33
N PHE A 412 14.96 -18.16 14.00
CA PHE A 412 15.29 -17.76 12.63
C PHE A 412 16.76 -17.37 12.54
N PHE A 413 17.49 -18.02 11.65
CA PHE A 413 18.89 -17.71 11.35
C PHE A 413 18.98 -17.21 9.92
N ILE A 414 19.07 -15.91 9.74
CA ILE A 414 19.02 -15.25 8.44
C ILE A 414 20.44 -14.89 8.03
N ILE A 415 20.91 -15.48 6.93
CA ILE A 415 22.27 -15.44 6.44
C ILE A 415 22.28 -14.64 5.13
N TYR A 416 23.01 -13.53 5.10
CA TYR A 416 23.26 -12.76 3.89
C TYR A 416 24.63 -13.15 3.35
N THR A 417 24.72 -13.55 2.07
CA THR A 417 25.98 -13.92 1.42
C THR A 417 26.00 -13.60 -0.07
N ASP A 418 27.20 -13.33 -0.60
CA ASP A 418 27.40 -13.01 -2.01
C ASP A 418 28.00 -14.12 -2.87
N GLY A 419 28.21 -15.30 -2.29
CA GLY A 419 28.88 -16.40 -2.95
C GLY A 419 28.53 -17.77 -2.38
N GLN A 420 29.36 -18.76 -2.69
CA GLN A 420 29.23 -20.11 -2.14
C GLN A 420 29.83 -20.18 -0.74
N ILE A 421 29.26 -21.04 0.10
CA ILE A 421 29.80 -21.37 1.41
C ILE A 421 31.10 -22.16 1.21
N ASP A 422 32.24 -21.59 1.62
CA ASP A 422 33.58 -22.20 1.50
C ASP A 422 33.66 -23.56 2.23
N ASP A 423 32.95 -23.70 3.35
CA ASP A 423 32.86 -24.88 4.21
C ASP A 423 31.57 -25.71 3.98
N ARG A 424 31.24 -25.98 2.71
CA ARG A 424 30.01 -26.66 2.30
C ARG A 424 29.78 -27.99 3.00
N ASP A 425 30.75 -28.89 2.99
CA ASP A 425 30.56 -30.26 3.49
C ASP A 425 30.33 -30.26 5.00
N GLU A 426 31.03 -29.39 5.72
CA GLU A 426 30.83 -29.12 7.14
C GLU A 426 29.46 -28.47 7.38
N PHE A 427 29.02 -27.55 6.52
CA PHE A 427 27.71 -26.93 6.62
C PHE A 427 26.59 -27.96 6.50
N VAL A 428 26.62 -28.83 5.49
CA VAL A 428 25.62 -29.90 5.32
C VAL A 428 25.58 -30.83 6.53
N LYS A 429 26.74 -31.22 7.08
CA LYS A 429 26.82 -32.04 8.30
C LYS A 429 26.24 -31.30 9.51
N LEU A 430 26.50 -30.00 9.65
CA LEU A 430 25.95 -29.17 10.71
C LEU A 430 24.42 -29.13 10.62
N ILE A 431 23.85 -28.91 9.43
CA ILE A 431 22.40 -28.92 9.20
C ILE A 431 21.80 -30.27 9.56
N GLU A 432 22.36 -31.37 9.08
CA GLU A 432 21.86 -32.72 9.38
C GLU A 432 21.90 -33.02 10.89
N SER A 433 22.99 -32.65 11.57
CA SER A 433 23.11 -32.80 13.03
C SER A 433 22.14 -31.91 13.81
N THR A 434 21.77 -30.76 13.23
CA THR A 434 20.81 -29.80 13.80
C THR A 434 19.40 -30.34 13.68
N CYS A 435 19.01 -30.84 12.50
CA CYS A 435 17.70 -31.48 12.29
C CYS A 435 17.44 -32.58 13.33
N ARG A 436 18.42 -33.47 13.57
CA ARG A 436 18.31 -34.55 14.56
C ARG A 436 18.04 -34.09 16.00
N LYS A 437 18.30 -32.82 16.34
CA LYS A 437 18.06 -32.23 17.67
C LYS A 437 16.68 -31.56 17.79
N LEU A 438 15.99 -31.30 16.69
CA LEU A 438 14.69 -30.63 16.66
C LEU A 438 13.55 -31.64 16.84
N ASN A 439 12.41 -31.23 17.43
CA ASN A 439 11.24 -32.11 17.51
C ASN A 439 10.35 -32.07 16.26
N ASN A 440 10.54 -31.06 15.41
CA ASN A 440 9.97 -30.88 14.07
C ASN A 440 10.67 -29.69 13.38
N GLN A 441 10.48 -29.55 12.08
CA GLN A 441 11.10 -28.49 11.27
C GLN A 441 10.60 -27.06 11.54
N ASP A 442 9.43 -26.89 12.16
CA ASP A 442 8.88 -25.56 12.43
C ASP A 442 9.64 -24.87 13.57
N GLU A 443 10.41 -25.59 14.38
CA GLU A 443 11.20 -25.03 15.49
C GLU A 443 12.33 -24.10 15.02
N LEU A 444 12.87 -24.31 13.81
CA LEU A 444 14.04 -23.59 13.32
C LEU A 444 13.98 -23.45 11.80
N LYS A 445 14.22 -22.25 11.30
CA LYS A 445 14.53 -22.03 9.88
C LYS A 445 15.84 -21.25 9.73
N ILE A 446 16.66 -21.71 8.81
CA ILE A 446 17.92 -21.10 8.39
C ILE A 446 17.70 -20.55 6.99
N VAL A 447 17.58 -19.23 6.90
CA VAL A 447 17.20 -18.50 5.69
C VAL A 447 18.46 -17.93 5.06
N ILE A 448 18.76 -18.33 3.84
CA ILE A 448 19.92 -17.85 3.08
C ILE A 448 19.42 -16.86 2.03
N ILE A 449 19.89 -15.62 2.12
CA ILE A 449 19.55 -14.54 1.20
C ILE A 449 20.79 -14.19 0.39
N GLY A 450 20.70 -14.47 -0.90
CA GLY A 450 21.76 -14.26 -1.86
C GLY A 450 21.87 -12.83 -2.37
N ILE A 451 23.10 -12.34 -2.51
CA ILE A 451 23.40 -11.00 -3.01
C ILE A 451 24.36 -11.09 -4.17
N GLY A 452 24.13 -10.32 -5.24
CA GLY A 452 25.08 -10.25 -6.32
C GLY A 452 24.92 -11.34 -7.37
N SER A 453 25.68 -11.22 -8.45
CA SER A 453 25.69 -12.14 -9.58
C SER A 453 26.68 -13.30 -9.44
N ASP A 454 27.55 -13.27 -8.42
CA ASP A 454 28.51 -14.35 -8.13
C ASP A 454 27.85 -15.53 -7.40
N ILE A 455 26.63 -15.36 -6.88
CA ILE A 455 25.90 -16.45 -6.24
C ILE A 455 25.45 -17.47 -7.28
N ASP A 456 25.50 -18.75 -6.92
CA ASP A 456 24.96 -19.85 -7.71
C ASP A 456 23.61 -20.30 -7.13
N PRO A 457 22.47 -19.85 -7.68
CA PRO A 457 21.17 -20.24 -7.18
C PRO A 457 20.91 -21.74 -7.24
N LYS A 458 21.44 -22.45 -8.25
CA LYS A 458 21.18 -23.89 -8.44
C LYS A 458 21.69 -24.68 -7.25
N PHE A 459 22.87 -24.32 -6.74
CA PHE A 459 23.45 -24.93 -5.56
C PHE A 459 22.52 -24.84 -4.35
N TYR A 460 21.97 -23.66 -4.05
CA TYR A 460 21.16 -23.45 -2.85
C TYR A 460 19.75 -24.03 -3.00
N ILE A 461 19.20 -24.02 -4.22
CA ILE A 461 17.95 -24.73 -4.54
C ILE A 461 18.13 -26.24 -4.33
N GLN A 462 19.22 -26.82 -4.85
CA GLN A 462 19.53 -28.24 -4.61
C GLN A 462 19.79 -28.53 -3.14
N LEU A 463 20.40 -27.60 -2.40
CA LEU A 463 20.61 -27.75 -0.96
C LEU A 463 19.28 -27.87 -0.22
N ASP A 464 18.32 -26.96 -0.44
CA ASP A 464 16.97 -27.04 0.16
C ASP A 464 16.28 -28.37 -0.18
N GLN A 465 16.40 -28.85 -1.42
CA GLN A 465 15.83 -30.13 -1.84
C GLN A 465 16.49 -31.32 -1.16
N ASN A 466 17.81 -31.35 -1.13
CA ASN A 466 18.58 -32.43 -0.51
C ASN A 466 18.34 -32.52 1.00
N THR A 467 18.12 -31.37 1.66
CA THR A 467 17.84 -31.33 3.10
C THR A 467 16.46 -31.86 3.46
N ARG A 468 15.51 -31.99 2.52
CA ARG A 468 14.20 -32.64 2.78
C ARG A 468 14.33 -34.12 3.17
N ALA A 469 15.42 -34.78 2.78
CA ALA A 469 15.69 -36.16 3.19
C ALA A 469 16.15 -36.28 4.66
N PHE A 470 16.52 -35.18 5.31
CA PHE A 470 17.01 -35.20 6.70
C PHE A 470 15.88 -35.49 7.68
N LYS A 471 16.25 -36.06 8.82
CA LYS A 471 15.29 -36.52 9.83
C LYS A 471 15.43 -35.76 11.14
N ASP A 472 14.28 -35.45 11.75
CA ASP A 472 14.19 -34.88 13.08
C ASP A 472 14.44 -35.91 14.19
N ALA A 473 14.36 -35.49 15.45
CA ALA A 473 14.52 -36.38 16.62
C ALA A 473 13.49 -37.53 16.68
N LYS A 474 12.40 -37.45 15.92
CA LYS A 474 11.33 -38.46 15.83
C LYS A 474 11.44 -39.32 14.57
N GLY A 475 12.41 -39.05 13.70
CA GLY A 475 12.59 -39.78 12.44
C GLY A 475 11.69 -39.29 11.30
N LEU A 476 11.04 -38.13 11.44
CA LEU A 476 10.23 -37.50 10.40
C LEU A 476 11.07 -36.56 9.53
N GLU A 477 10.63 -36.26 8.32
CA GLU A 477 11.31 -35.31 7.42
C GLU A 477 11.45 -33.93 8.06
N CYS A 478 12.63 -33.35 7.90
CA CYS A 478 13.00 -32.12 8.57
C CYS A 478 13.80 -31.22 7.64
N ASN A 479 13.09 -30.32 6.94
CA ASN A 479 13.70 -29.30 6.13
C ASN A 479 13.73 -27.95 6.86
N ILE A 480 14.93 -27.47 7.17
CA ILE A 480 15.13 -26.20 7.88
C ILE A 480 15.81 -25.14 7.02
N ILE A 481 16.18 -25.44 5.77
CA ILE A 481 16.81 -24.48 4.88
C ILE A 481 15.72 -23.70 4.13
N VAL A 482 15.97 -22.41 3.92
CA VAL A 482 15.19 -21.57 3.02
C VAL A 482 16.19 -20.78 2.19
N PHE A 483 15.95 -20.63 0.89
CA PHE A 483 16.81 -19.82 0.03
C PHE A 483 16.02 -18.83 -0.81
N ASP A 484 16.54 -17.61 -0.94
CA ASP A 484 16.06 -16.62 -1.90
C ASP A 484 17.17 -15.67 -2.36
N LEU A 485 16.90 -14.89 -3.41
CA LEU A 485 17.77 -13.83 -3.90
C LEU A 485 17.21 -12.48 -3.46
N LEU A 486 18.08 -11.60 -2.95
CA LEU A 486 17.67 -10.30 -2.41
C LEU A 486 16.94 -9.41 -3.43
N ASN A 487 17.23 -9.57 -4.72
CA ASN A 487 16.61 -8.80 -5.80
C ASN A 487 15.36 -9.46 -6.39
N GLU A 488 15.06 -10.71 -6.03
CA GLU A 488 13.89 -11.46 -6.54
C GLU A 488 12.84 -11.70 -5.45
N MET A 489 13.22 -11.65 -4.17
CA MET A 489 12.28 -11.79 -3.06
C MET A 489 11.30 -10.60 -2.99
N GLU A 490 10.04 -10.87 -2.67
CA GLU A 490 9.02 -9.83 -2.51
C GLU A 490 9.16 -9.09 -1.17
N ASP A 491 9.14 -9.83 -0.07
CA ASP A 491 9.24 -9.30 1.29
C ASP A 491 9.85 -10.33 2.27
N ILE A 492 10.50 -9.85 3.33
CA ILE A 492 11.11 -10.73 4.33
C ILE A 492 10.08 -11.51 5.15
N ILE A 493 8.89 -10.97 5.39
CA ILE A 493 7.87 -11.65 6.18
C ILE A 493 7.29 -12.82 5.39
N ASP A 494 7.01 -12.62 4.11
CA ASP A 494 6.60 -13.68 3.18
C ASP A 494 7.64 -14.81 3.13
N LEU A 495 8.92 -14.45 3.00
CA LEU A 495 10.03 -15.41 2.97
C LEU A 495 10.10 -16.25 4.27
N LEU A 496 9.91 -15.63 5.43
CA LEU A 496 9.92 -16.32 6.72
C LEU A 496 8.69 -17.22 6.89
N ASP A 497 7.58 -16.85 6.29
CA ASP A 497 6.30 -17.50 6.50
C ASP A 497 6.04 -18.69 5.56
N ARG A 498 6.38 -18.56 4.28
CA ARG A 498 6.01 -19.53 3.23
C ARG A 498 6.38 -20.98 3.56
N GLN A 499 7.51 -21.18 4.25
CA GLN A 499 8.02 -22.51 4.62
C GLN A 499 7.47 -23.04 5.95
N LEU A 500 6.83 -22.20 6.75
CA LEU A 500 6.14 -22.58 7.97
C LEU A 500 4.66 -22.88 7.69
N GLU A 501 4.05 -22.17 6.74
CA GLU A 501 2.68 -22.42 6.30
C GLU A 501 2.59 -23.68 5.42
N ASP A 502 3.36 -23.75 4.33
CA ASP A 502 3.42 -24.89 3.43
C ASP A 502 4.88 -25.30 3.12
N PRO A 503 5.44 -26.22 3.93
CA PRO A 503 6.80 -26.71 3.74
C PRO A 503 7.07 -27.35 2.37
N GLU A 504 6.04 -27.83 1.67
CA GLU A 504 6.19 -28.44 0.34
C GLU A 504 6.20 -27.40 -0.77
N ALA A 505 5.41 -26.32 -0.64
CA ALA A 505 5.36 -25.22 -1.60
C ALA A 505 6.57 -24.26 -1.54
N GLY A 506 7.34 -24.31 -0.44
CA GLY A 506 8.32 -23.34 0.08
C GLY A 506 9.50 -22.86 -0.78
N MET A 507 9.48 -23.09 -2.09
CA MET A 507 10.48 -22.60 -3.05
C MET A 507 9.94 -21.40 -3.83
N PRO A 508 10.77 -20.37 -4.09
CA PRO A 508 10.29 -19.14 -4.71
C PRO A 508 9.81 -19.38 -6.14
N THR A 509 8.83 -18.59 -6.57
CA THR A 509 8.23 -18.66 -7.92
C THR A 509 9.27 -18.47 -9.02
N TRP A 510 10.17 -17.50 -8.87
CA TRP A 510 11.25 -17.28 -9.84
C TRP A 510 12.17 -18.50 -10.00
N ALA A 511 12.40 -19.28 -8.93
CA ALA A 511 13.23 -20.47 -9.02
C ALA A 511 12.55 -21.58 -9.83
N LYS A 512 11.23 -21.75 -9.67
CA LYS A 512 10.43 -22.69 -10.48
C LYS A 512 10.41 -22.29 -11.95
N ASP A 513 10.36 -21.00 -12.24
CA ASP A 513 10.33 -20.47 -13.61
C ASP A 513 11.71 -20.55 -14.29
N GLN A 514 12.79 -20.24 -13.58
CA GLN A 514 14.15 -20.19 -14.14
C GLN A 514 14.85 -21.55 -14.13
N TYR A 515 14.51 -22.44 -13.20
CA TYR A 515 15.15 -23.75 -13.03
C TYR A 515 14.13 -24.90 -12.93
N PRO A 516 13.17 -25.02 -13.87
CA PRO A 516 12.11 -26.02 -13.81
C PRO A 516 12.65 -27.45 -13.75
N GLU A 517 13.85 -27.71 -14.28
CA GLU A 517 14.49 -29.03 -14.25
C GLU A 517 14.84 -29.53 -12.84
N LEU A 518 14.87 -28.65 -11.85
CA LEU A 518 15.14 -29.02 -10.47
C LEU A 518 13.87 -29.47 -9.74
N PHE A 519 12.67 -29.24 -10.28
CA PHE A 519 11.39 -29.45 -9.59
C PHE A 519 10.58 -30.65 -10.11
N THR A 520 11.17 -31.50 -10.96
CA THR A 520 10.54 -32.68 -11.59
C THR A 520 10.74 -33.99 -10.84
#